data_AF-A0A1C5MB26-F1
#
_entry.id   AF-A0A1C5MB26-F1
#
_cell.length_a   1.000
_cell.length_b   1.000
_cell.length_c   1.000
_cell.angle_alpha   90.00
_cell.angle_beta   90.00
_cell.angle_gamma   90.00
#
_symmetry.space_group_name_H-M   'P 1'
#
loop_
_entity.id
_entity.type
_entity.pdbx_description
1 polymer ?
#
loop_
_entity_poly.entity_id
_entity_poly.type
_entity_poly.pdbx_seq_one_letter_code
_entity_poly.pdbx_strand_id
1 'polypeptide(L)'
;MSRFLDDYFDQGYNDDNPMPVDVMISIMQDMKNRQEGNALPDTIGAEYYFLQDFITLDMDCDFSYIEKDFLKHCSDKLPEFLKYTRNIDLDARYNENISVALQKKILYVIYGGAQSGDVYCRELLKYLFKIYHRNLYRTLKRFRKISMDEILGLSDEKEENSQLGVVGMVLIMCPLMGITFSDEVSVLYFYLIKKMEDWKREEYIEREFPEDGLFEECMKTVDAWMDDEKLSSQNKYGKKYYADERFAEECMNYFNYPGDFPFTSLENFMGLRIEMTRTLMTLKMNHPKKEYTYEQIQHLTMIYTLCSTIADIADRFDMETDYLLFKYDFDYDDDEDSLFDPKKIEVYKEKEKTEPEVLKTIASSTPVSSETEENENEYLKEIARLRSSLDEKDREIKRLRDAYSEAKASRREAEEMVHRYESEREELIALREFAYQTQQEEEIRNDLPVEEMKAAIKGKKIAIIGGHVNWHNKLKQQFPDWRFVLSEASKTVDGKMLEGCEKVYFYTDHMSHVIYGKFIAAVRERKIPFGYLGSIHIESVIKQVYEDLCGE
;
A
#
# COMPACT_ATOMS: atom_id res chain seq x y z
N MET A 1 -23.61 -7.00 -42.49
CA MET A 1 -23.89 -5.64 -41.94
C MET A 1 -25.34 -5.20 -42.13
N SER A 2 -25.90 -5.05 -43.35
CA SER A 2 -27.28 -4.55 -43.49
C SER A 2 -28.39 -5.50 -43.01
N ARG A 3 -28.20 -6.83 -43.07
CA ARG A 3 -29.15 -7.81 -42.48
C ARG A 3 -28.89 -8.13 -41.00
N PHE A 4 -27.73 -7.72 -40.49
CA PHE A 4 -27.30 -7.95 -39.11
C PHE A 4 -28.01 -7.00 -38.12
N LEU A 5 -28.41 -5.82 -38.61
CA LEU A 5 -29.12 -4.81 -37.82
C LEU A 5 -30.63 -5.05 -37.71
N ASP A 6 -31.23 -5.83 -38.62
CA ASP A 6 -32.69 -5.99 -38.67
C ASP A 6 -33.19 -7.21 -37.86
N ASP A 7 -32.42 -8.31 -37.80
CA ASP A 7 -32.89 -9.56 -37.18
C ASP A 7 -32.62 -9.66 -35.66
N TYR A 8 -31.72 -8.85 -35.08
CA TYR A 8 -31.38 -8.89 -33.64
C TYR A 8 -32.37 -8.13 -32.74
N PHE A 9 -33.28 -7.32 -33.30
CA PHE A 9 -34.08 -6.35 -32.55
C PHE A 9 -35.61 -6.60 -32.53
N ASP A 10 -36.11 -7.72 -33.08
CA ASP A 10 -37.57 -7.99 -33.13
C ASP A 10 -38.07 -8.92 -31.99
N GLN A 11 -37.28 -9.11 -30.92
CA GLN A 11 -37.73 -9.80 -29.71
C GLN A 11 -37.74 -8.87 -28.50
N GLY A 12 -38.75 -8.01 -28.47
CA GLY A 12 -39.54 -7.75 -27.26
C GLY A 12 -38.81 -7.25 -26.02
N TYR A 13 -38.02 -6.18 -26.12
CA TYR A 13 -37.80 -5.24 -25.02
C TYR A 13 -37.68 -3.82 -25.58
N ASN A 14 -38.77 -3.06 -25.42
CA ASN A 14 -38.93 -1.60 -25.60
C ASN A 14 -37.99 -0.87 -26.57
N ASP A 15 -38.59 -0.39 -27.66
CA ASP A 15 -38.19 0.79 -28.43
C ASP A 15 -37.64 1.92 -27.53
N ASP A 16 -36.57 2.57 -28.01
CA ASP A 16 -35.95 3.84 -27.55
C ASP A 16 -34.59 3.80 -26.83
N ASN A 17 -33.80 2.72 -26.89
CA ASN A 17 -32.38 2.82 -26.51
C ASN A 17 -31.45 2.73 -27.76
N PRO A 18 -30.64 3.77 -28.05
CA PRO A 18 -29.59 3.65 -29.05
C PRO A 18 -28.62 2.52 -28.63
N MET A 19 -28.00 1.87 -29.63
CA MET A 19 -26.95 0.85 -29.44
C MET A 19 -26.10 1.18 -28.19
N PRO A 20 -25.89 0.23 -27.25
CA PRO A 20 -25.04 0.50 -26.09
C PRO A 20 -23.73 1.11 -26.57
N VAL A 21 -23.46 2.34 -26.11
CA VAL A 21 -22.38 3.19 -26.66
C VAL A 21 -21.04 2.44 -26.68
N ASP A 22 -20.85 1.52 -25.74
CA ASP A 22 -19.68 0.67 -25.61
C ASP A 22 -19.48 -0.30 -26.76
N VAL A 23 -20.56 -0.92 -27.24
CA VAL A 23 -20.53 -1.83 -28.40
C VAL A 23 -20.25 -1.04 -29.67
N MET A 24 -20.85 0.16 -29.80
CA MET A 24 -20.62 1.04 -30.94
C MET A 24 -19.16 1.51 -31.02
N ILE A 25 -18.59 1.90 -29.87
CA ILE A 25 -17.17 2.29 -29.76
C ILE A 25 -16.26 1.12 -30.15
N SER A 26 -16.57 -0.09 -29.65
CA SER A 26 -15.79 -1.30 -29.96
C SER A 26 -15.82 -1.64 -31.45
N ILE A 27 -16.98 -1.53 -32.09
CA ILE A 27 -17.14 -1.72 -33.55
C ILE A 27 -16.33 -0.68 -34.32
N MET A 28 -16.41 0.60 -33.94
CA MET A 28 -15.65 1.67 -34.61
C MET A 28 -14.14 1.45 -34.49
N GLN A 29 -13.67 0.99 -33.34
CA GLN A 29 -12.26 0.72 -33.10
C GLN A 29 -11.74 -0.49 -33.88
N ASP A 30 -12.52 -1.57 -33.95
CA ASP A 30 -12.20 -2.71 -34.80
C ASP A 30 -12.17 -2.34 -36.29
N MET A 31 -13.18 -1.61 -36.77
CA MET A 31 -13.23 -1.13 -38.16
C MET A 31 -12.00 -0.29 -38.51
N LYS A 32 -11.59 0.61 -37.61
CA LYS A 32 -10.38 1.42 -37.78
C LYS A 32 -9.13 0.55 -37.86
N ASN A 33 -8.96 -0.41 -36.94
CA ASN A 33 -7.79 -1.29 -36.93
C ASN A 33 -7.67 -2.14 -38.20
N ARG A 34 -8.78 -2.67 -38.71
CA ARG A 34 -8.78 -3.40 -39.99
C ARG A 34 -8.42 -2.51 -41.19
N GLN A 35 -8.85 -1.24 -41.18
CA GLN A 35 -8.49 -0.27 -42.24
C GLN A 35 -7.01 0.11 -42.22
N GLU A 36 -6.41 0.19 -41.04
CA GLU A 36 -5.01 0.53 -40.83
C GLU A 36 -4.06 -0.67 -40.99
N GLY A 37 -4.59 -1.90 -41.12
CA GLY A 37 -3.79 -3.13 -41.20
C GLY A 37 -3.13 -3.51 -39.87
N ASN A 38 -3.65 -3.01 -38.75
CA ASN A 38 -3.14 -3.32 -37.42
C ASN A 38 -3.43 -4.78 -37.03
N ALA A 39 -2.58 -5.37 -36.20
CA ALA A 39 -2.77 -6.72 -35.69
C ALA A 39 -4.11 -6.88 -34.94
N LEU A 40 -4.61 -8.12 -34.86
CA LEU A 40 -5.82 -8.47 -34.10
C LEU A 40 -5.77 -7.89 -32.67
N PRO A 41 -6.93 -7.48 -32.13
CA PRO A 41 -7.04 -6.89 -30.80
C PRO A 41 -6.42 -7.75 -29.71
N ASP A 42 -6.02 -7.06 -28.65
CA ASP A 42 -5.42 -7.70 -27.50
C ASP A 42 -6.41 -8.64 -26.77
N THR A 43 -5.91 -9.76 -26.22
CA THR A 43 -6.73 -10.78 -25.59
C THR A 43 -6.92 -10.56 -24.08
N ILE A 44 -6.40 -9.47 -23.50
CA ILE A 44 -6.33 -9.29 -22.03
C ILE A 44 -7.71 -9.27 -21.38
N GLY A 45 -8.68 -8.62 -22.02
CA GLY A 45 -10.06 -8.63 -21.54
C GLY A 45 -10.68 -10.04 -21.57
N ALA A 46 -10.38 -10.84 -22.59
CA ALA A 46 -10.84 -12.23 -22.66
C ALA A 46 -10.20 -13.11 -21.59
N GLU A 47 -8.91 -12.93 -21.33
CA GLU A 47 -8.20 -13.61 -20.24
C GLU A 47 -8.74 -13.21 -18.87
N TYR A 48 -9.01 -11.92 -18.65
CA TYR A 48 -9.59 -11.42 -17.41
C TYR A 48 -10.91 -12.12 -17.10
N TYR A 49 -11.90 -12.04 -17.99
CA TYR A 49 -13.22 -12.64 -17.75
C TYR A 49 -13.19 -14.18 -17.77
N PHE A 50 -12.27 -14.78 -18.50
CA PHE A 50 -12.01 -16.22 -18.39
C PHE A 50 -11.57 -16.59 -16.97
N LEU A 51 -10.60 -15.88 -16.39
CA LEU A 51 -10.11 -16.18 -15.04
C LEU A 51 -11.15 -15.89 -13.95
N GLN A 52 -12.04 -14.92 -14.16
CA GLN A 52 -13.11 -14.62 -13.20
C GLN A 52 -14.15 -15.76 -13.11
N ASP A 53 -14.59 -16.31 -14.27
CA ASP A 53 -15.78 -17.17 -14.31
C ASP A 53 -15.50 -18.63 -14.69
N PHE A 54 -14.26 -19.01 -15.01
CA PHE A 54 -13.97 -20.40 -15.42
C PHE A 54 -13.99 -21.38 -14.24
N ILE A 55 -13.69 -20.94 -13.02
CA ILE A 55 -13.73 -21.80 -11.84
C ILE A 55 -15.19 -21.87 -11.36
N THR A 56 -15.85 -23.00 -11.59
CA THR A 56 -17.19 -23.25 -11.07
C THR A 56 -17.15 -23.70 -9.61
N LEU A 57 -18.29 -23.66 -8.91
CA LEU A 57 -18.39 -24.17 -7.53
C LEU A 57 -17.94 -25.62 -7.36
N ASP A 58 -18.30 -26.49 -8.32
CA ASP A 58 -17.84 -27.88 -8.32
C ASP A 58 -16.31 -27.98 -8.55
N MET A 59 -15.75 -27.11 -9.39
CA MET A 59 -14.32 -27.08 -9.68
C MET A 59 -13.52 -26.57 -8.48
N ASP A 60 -14.02 -25.57 -7.76
CA ASP A 60 -13.43 -25.06 -6.52
C ASP A 60 -13.21 -26.18 -5.49
N CYS A 61 -14.21 -27.05 -5.32
CA CYS A 61 -14.11 -28.20 -4.41
C CYS A 61 -13.02 -29.21 -4.82
N ASP A 62 -12.78 -29.36 -6.12
CA ASP A 62 -11.78 -30.27 -6.68
C ASP A 62 -10.42 -29.59 -6.90
N PHE A 63 -10.30 -28.27 -6.70
CA PHE A 63 -9.16 -27.49 -7.19
C PHE A 63 -7.84 -27.92 -6.55
N SER A 64 -7.86 -28.32 -5.27
CA SER A 64 -6.66 -28.85 -4.60
C SER A 64 -6.08 -30.10 -5.27
N TYR A 65 -6.92 -30.95 -5.89
CA TYR A 65 -6.44 -32.09 -6.68
C TYR A 65 -5.86 -31.64 -8.02
N ILE A 66 -6.48 -30.64 -8.64
CA ILE A 66 -6.05 -30.05 -9.91
C ILE A 66 -4.68 -29.39 -9.73
N GLU A 67 -4.54 -28.53 -8.72
CA GLU A 67 -3.30 -27.84 -8.35
C GLU A 67 -2.18 -28.85 -8.09
N LYS A 68 -2.44 -29.86 -7.24
CA LYS A 68 -1.42 -30.85 -6.89
C LYS A 68 -0.95 -31.66 -8.10
N ASP A 69 -1.88 -32.07 -8.97
CA ASP A 69 -1.52 -32.78 -10.19
C ASP A 69 -0.73 -31.88 -11.15
N PHE A 70 -1.16 -30.63 -11.32
CA PHE A 70 -0.47 -29.64 -12.15
C PHE A 70 0.98 -29.40 -11.68
N LEU A 71 1.17 -29.06 -10.39
CA LEU A 71 2.50 -28.79 -9.84
C LEU A 71 3.43 -30.01 -9.92
N LYS A 72 2.88 -31.22 -9.77
CA LYS A 72 3.65 -32.46 -9.94
C LYS A 72 4.19 -32.63 -11.37
N HIS A 73 3.46 -32.18 -12.38
CA HIS A 73 3.86 -32.34 -13.79
C HIS A 73 4.63 -31.14 -14.36
N CYS A 74 4.49 -29.96 -13.74
CA CYS A 74 4.90 -28.70 -14.36
C CYS A 74 5.71 -27.74 -13.45
N SER A 75 6.01 -28.11 -12.20
CA SER A 75 6.73 -27.22 -11.27
C SER A 75 8.07 -26.70 -11.79
N ASP A 76 8.81 -27.50 -12.56
CA ASP A 76 10.08 -27.12 -13.18
C ASP A 76 9.93 -26.13 -14.35
N LYS A 77 8.72 -25.96 -14.88
CA LYS A 77 8.41 -25.13 -16.04
C LYS A 77 7.66 -23.85 -15.69
N LEU A 78 7.30 -23.62 -14.42
CA LEU A 78 6.54 -22.44 -14.00
C LEU A 78 7.17 -21.13 -14.50
N PRO A 79 8.51 -20.91 -14.40
CA PRO A 79 9.12 -19.67 -14.90
C PRO A 79 8.94 -19.47 -16.41
N GLU A 80 8.90 -20.56 -17.19
CA GLU A 80 8.66 -20.47 -18.63
C GLU A 80 7.20 -20.15 -18.93
N PHE A 81 6.26 -20.74 -18.19
CA PHE A 81 4.82 -20.50 -18.39
C PHE A 81 4.43 -19.06 -18.07
N LEU A 82 5.07 -18.44 -17.08
CA LEU A 82 4.85 -17.04 -16.72
C LEU A 82 5.25 -16.04 -17.81
N LYS A 83 6.09 -16.42 -18.78
CA LYS A 83 6.39 -15.56 -19.94
C LYS A 83 5.20 -15.39 -20.88
N TYR A 84 4.22 -16.28 -20.77
CA TYR A 84 2.98 -16.28 -21.54
C TYR A 84 1.78 -15.78 -20.73
N THR A 85 2.00 -15.38 -19.48
CA THR A 85 0.99 -14.70 -18.66
C THR A 85 1.31 -13.21 -18.56
N ARG A 86 0.28 -12.43 -18.28
CA ARG A 86 0.33 -10.97 -18.25
C ARG A 86 0.04 -10.45 -16.86
N ASN A 87 0.13 -9.14 -16.69
CA ASN A 87 -0.22 -8.54 -15.41
C ASN A 87 -1.75 -8.37 -15.28
N ILE A 88 -2.41 -9.40 -14.76
CA ILE A 88 -3.82 -9.34 -14.37
C ILE A 88 -3.90 -9.27 -12.84
N ASP A 89 -4.76 -8.38 -12.32
CA ASP A 89 -5.00 -8.21 -10.89
C ASP A 89 -5.77 -9.41 -10.34
N LEU A 90 -5.03 -10.42 -9.89
CA LEU A 90 -5.57 -11.68 -9.31
C LEU A 90 -5.33 -11.76 -7.79
N ASP A 91 -4.94 -10.65 -7.18
CA ASP A 91 -4.62 -10.57 -5.76
C ASP A 91 -5.89 -10.66 -4.91
N ALA A 92 -5.76 -11.12 -3.66
CA ALA A 92 -6.87 -11.29 -2.72
C ALA A 92 -7.69 -10.01 -2.52
N ARG A 93 -7.07 -8.85 -2.68
CA ARG A 93 -7.72 -7.52 -2.64
C ARG A 93 -8.88 -7.37 -3.63
N TYR A 94 -8.82 -8.06 -4.76
CA TYR A 94 -9.78 -7.95 -5.87
C TYR A 94 -10.61 -9.22 -6.07
N ASN A 95 -10.58 -10.13 -5.10
CA ASN A 95 -11.23 -11.43 -5.17
C ASN A 95 -12.05 -11.72 -3.91
N GLU A 96 -12.93 -12.71 -3.99
CA GLU A 96 -13.88 -13.04 -2.92
C GLU A 96 -13.18 -13.49 -1.64
N ASN A 97 -12.07 -14.22 -1.79
CA ASN A 97 -11.20 -14.63 -0.70
C ASN A 97 -9.81 -15.04 -1.21
N ILE A 98 -8.91 -15.28 -0.26
CA ILE A 98 -7.52 -15.68 -0.47
C ILE A 98 -7.37 -16.99 -1.26
N SER A 99 -8.24 -17.98 -1.03
CA SER A 99 -8.18 -19.27 -1.75
C SER A 99 -8.50 -19.07 -3.22
N VAL A 100 -9.55 -18.31 -3.54
CA VAL A 100 -9.96 -18.06 -4.93
C VAL A 100 -8.88 -17.27 -5.68
N ALA A 101 -8.23 -16.30 -5.03
CA ALA A 101 -7.07 -15.61 -5.60
C ALA A 101 -5.95 -16.58 -6.01
N LEU A 102 -5.56 -17.49 -5.11
CA LEU A 102 -4.56 -18.53 -5.42
C LEU A 102 -4.99 -19.41 -6.58
N GLN A 103 -6.23 -19.89 -6.58
CA GLN A 103 -6.74 -20.75 -7.64
C GLN A 103 -6.74 -20.05 -9.00
N LYS A 104 -7.13 -18.78 -9.07
CA LYS A 104 -7.07 -17.97 -10.29
C LYS A 104 -5.62 -17.77 -10.74
N LYS A 105 -4.68 -17.52 -9.82
CA LYS A 105 -3.24 -17.45 -10.13
C LYS A 105 -2.74 -18.77 -10.74
N ILE A 106 -3.06 -19.91 -10.14
CA ILE A 106 -2.68 -21.24 -10.68
C ILE A 106 -3.33 -21.51 -12.03
N LEU A 107 -4.63 -21.24 -12.16
CA LEU A 107 -5.35 -21.38 -13.44
C LEU A 107 -4.69 -20.52 -14.53
N TYR A 108 -4.21 -19.34 -14.17
CA TYR A 108 -3.54 -18.47 -15.12
C TYR A 108 -2.18 -19.01 -15.55
N VAL A 109 -1.42 -19.60 -14.62
CA VAL A 109 -0.18 -20.31 -14.97
C VAL A 109 -0.46 -21.53 -15.85
N ILE A 110 -1.53 -22.30 -15.58
CA ILE A 110 -1.96 -23.41 -16.46
C ILE A 110 -2.27 -22.89 -17.87
N TYR A 111 -2.98 -21.76 -17.96
CA TYR A 111 -3.26 -21.11 -19.24
C TYR A 111 -1.98 -20.63 -19.95
N GLY A 112 -1.04 -20.02 -19.22
CA GLY A 112 0.28 -19.65 -19.74
C GLY A 112 1.06 -20.86 -20.28
N GLY A 113 1.01 -22.00 -19.57
CA GLY A 113 1.54 -23.28 -20.05
C GLY A 113 0.87 -23.74 -21.34
N ALA A 114 -0.45 -23.61 -21.46
CA ALA A 114 -1.17 -23.94 -22.69
C ALA A 114 -0.77 -23.03 -23.86
N GLN A 115 -0.57 -21.74 -23.60
CA GLN A 115 -0.09 -20.76 -24.59
C GLN A 115 1.34 -21.05 -25.04
N SER A 116 2.23 -21.47 -24.12
CA SER A 116 3.60 -21.89 -24.44
C SER A 116 3.67 -23.11 -25.37
N GLY A 117 2.56 -23.85 -25.49
CA GLY A 117 2.50 -25.09 -26.27
C GLY A 117 2.69 -26.37 -25.44
N ASP A 118 2.79 -26.26 -24.11
CA ASP A 118 2.91 -27.43 -23.23
C ASP A 118 1.69 -28.35 -23.37
N VAL A 119 1.97 -29.60 -23.71
CA VAL A 119 0.94 -30.60 -24.06
C VAL A 119 0.07 -30.93 -22.84
N TYR A 120 0.68 -31.05 -21.66
CA TYR A 120 -0.06 -31.37 -20.45
C TYR A 120 -1.03 -30.24 -20.08
N CYS A 121 -0.57 -29.00 -20.08
CA CYS A 121 -1.42 -27.84 -19.78
C CYS A 121 -2.59 -27.69 -20.77
N ARG A 122 -2.34 -27.90 -22.07
CA ARG A 122 -3.39 -27.88 -23.10
C ARG A 122 -4.46 -28.94 -22.87
N GLU A 123 -4.05 -30.17 -22.58
CA GLU A 123 -4.99 -31.27 -22.36
C GLU A 123 -5.70 -31.15 -21.01
N LEU A 124 -5.02 -30.64 -19.98
CA LEU A 124 -5.62 -30.32 -18.68
C LEU A 124 -6.72 -29.26 -18.85
N LEU A 125 -6.46 -28.14 -19.52
CA LEU A 125 -7.46 -27.09 -19.67
C LEU A 125 -8.69 -27.55 -20.47
N LYS A 126 -8.49 -28.33 -21.54
CA LYS A 126 -9.58 -28.98 -22.29
C LYS A 126 -10.37 -29.96 -21.41
N TYR A 127 -9.69 -30.73 -20.57
CA TYR A 127 -10.32 -31.66 -19.65
C TYR A 127 -11.20 -30.91 -18.64
N LEU A 128 -10.66 -29.89 -17.98
CA LEU A 128 -11.38 -29.04 -17.03
C LEU A 128 -12.62 -28.42 -17.69
N PHE A 129 -12.47 -27.84 -18.89
CA PHE A 129 -13.59 -27.27 -19.63
C PHE A 129 -14.68 -28.31 -19.97
N LYS A 130 -14.28 -29.51 -20.37
CA LYS A 130 -15.22 -30.60 -20.69
C LYS A 130 -16.02 -31.07 -19.47
N ILE A 131 -15.39 -31.10 -18.29
CA ILE A 131 -15.99 -31.60 -17.05
C ILE A 131 -16.88 -30.53 -16.42
N TYR A 132 -16.31 -29.36 -16.13
CA TYR A 132 -16.96 -28.31 -15.34
C TYR A 132 -17.82 -27.36 -16.18
N HIS A 133 -17.58 -27.23 -17.48
CA HIS A 133 -18.40 -26.44 -18.42
C HIS A 133 -19.11 -27.31 -19.45
N ARG A 134 -19.60 -28.47 -19.00
CA ARG A 134 -20.10 -29.58 -19.85
C ARG A 134 -21.08 -29.16 -20.93
N ASN A 135 -22.03 -28.27 -20.61
CA ASN A 135 -23.05 -27.81 -21.55
C ASN A 135 -22.43 -26.95 -22.66
N LEU A 136 -21.61 -25.97 -22.28
CA LEU A 136 -20.93 -25.09 -23.24
C LEU A 136 -19.98 -25.88 -24.14
N TYR A 137 -19.17 -26.78 -23.55
CA TYR A 137 -18.30 -27.68 -24.32
C TYR A 137 -19.06 -28.54 -25.35
N ARG A 138 -20.20 -29.11 -24.96
CA ARG A 138 -21.02 -29.96 -25.85
C ARG A 138 -21.59 -29.20 -27.04
N THR A 139 -21.89 -27.92 -26.85
CA THR A 139 -22.37 -27.03 -27.91
C THR A 139 -21.21 -26.62 -28.80
N LEU A 140 -20.13 -26.07 -28.23
CA LEU A 140 -18.97 -25.56 -28.97
C LEU A 140 -18.28 -26.61 -29.85
N LYS A 141 -18.12 -27.85 -29.38
CA LYS A 141 -17.44 -28.92 -30.15
C LYS A 141 -18.10 -29.27 -31.49
N ARG A 142 -19.32 -28.79 -31.75
CA ARG A 142 -20.04 -29.00 -33.02
C ARG A 142 -19.65 -27.98 -34.08
N PHE A 143 -19.05 -26.87 -33.67
CA PHE A 143 -18.61 -25.81 -34.56
C PHE A 143 -17.21 -26.12 -35.11
N ARG A 144 -17.00 -25.78 -36.39
CA ARG A 144 -15.66 -25.67 -36.98
C ARG A 144 -15.20 -24.21 -37.03
N LYS A 145 -16.17 -23.32 -37.21
CA LYS A 145 -16.04 -21.87 -37.19
C LYS A 145 -17.25 -21.31 -36.43
N ILE A 146 -17.05 -20.30 -35.58
CA ILE A 146 -18.12 -19.67 -34.78
C ILE A 146 -18.16 -18.15 -35.03
N SER A 147 -19.36 -17.59 -35.15
CA SER A 147 -19.61 -16.17 -35.38
C SER A 147 -19.84 -15.39 -34.08
N MET A 148 -19.79 -14.05 -34.15
CA MET A 148 -20.10 -13.19 -33.01
C MET A 148 -21.51 -13.42 -32.46
N ASP A 149 -22.52 -13.54 -33.32
CA ASP A 149 -23.92 -13.78 -32.91
C ASP A 149 -24.09 -15.12 -32.19
N GLU A 150 -23.39 -16.15 -32.66
CA GLU A 150 -23.39 -17.46 -32.02
C GLU A 150 -22.75 -17.40 -30.62
N ILE A 151 -21.68 -16.60 -30.44
CA ILE A 151 -21.07 -16.40 -29.12
C ILE A 151 -22.02 -15.65 -28.19
N LEU A 152 -22.65 -14.57 -28.66
CA LEU A 152 -23.56 -13.77 -27.84
C LEU A 152 -24.81 -14.56 -27.45
N GLY A 153 -25.38 -15.33 -28.38
CA GLY A 153 -26.49 -16.24 -28.07
C GLY A 153 -26.14 -17.28 -27.00
N LEU A 154 -24.89 -17.77 -26.96
CA LEU A 154 -24.42 -18.67 -25.89
C LEU A 154 -24.26 -17.97 -24.55
N SER A 155 -23.96 -16.67 -24.53
CA SER A 155 -23.82 -15.89 -23.30
C SER A 155 -25.17 -15.51 -22.68
N ASP A 156 -26.24 -15.40 -23.48
CA ASP A 156 -27.58 -15.05 -23.01
C ASP A 156 -28.33 -16.23 -22.35
N GLU A 157 -27.85 -17.47 -22.53
CA GLU A 157 -28.55 -18.70 -22.13
C GLU A 157 -28.27 -19.20 -20.69
N LYS A 158 -27.51 -18.50 -19.81
CA LYS A 158 -27.00 -19.12 -18.57
C LYS A 158 -27.28 -18.39 -17.24
N GLU A 159 -27.54 -19.19 -16.19
CA GLU A 159 -27.75 -18.78 -14.79
C GLU A 159 -26.46 -18.82 -13.92
N GLU A 160 -25.40 -19.54 -14.31
CA GLU A 160 -24.23 -19.80 -13.42
C GLU A 160 -23.03 -18.86 -13.64
N ASN A 161 -22.81 -18.34 -14.86
CA ASN A 161 -21.66 -17.49 -15.20
C ASN A 161 -22.13 -16.14 -15.74
N SER A 162 -21.34 -15.09 -15.58
CA SER A 162 -21.67 -13.81 -16.20
C SER A 162 -21.60 -13.91 -17.73
N GLN A 163 -22.36 -13.07 -18.42
CA GLN A 163 -22.33 -13.00 -19.89
C GLN A 163 -20.90 -12.75 -20.40
N LEU A 164 -20.16 -11.84 -19.75
CA LEU A 164 -18.78 -11.50 -20.09
C LEU A 164 -17.84 -12.69 -19.86
N GLY A 165 -18.05 -13.45 -18.78
CA GLY A 165 -17.33 -14.69 -18.50
C GLY A 165 -17.53 -15.72 -19.60
N VAL A 166 -18.77 -15.95 -20.05
CA VAL A 166 -19.03 -16.90 -21.15
C VAL A 166 -18.33 -16.45 -22.43
N VAL A 167 -18.38 -15.16 -22.77
CA VAL A 167 -17.65 -14.63 -23.94
C VAL A 167 -16.14 -14.86 -23.79
N GLY A 168 -15.55 -14.53 -22.64
CA GLY A 168 -14.13 -14.78 -22.35
C GLY A 168 -13.74 -16.25 -22.48
N MET A 169 -14.53 -17.15 -21.90
CA MET A 169 -14.32 -18.61 -22.03
C MET A 169 -14.36 -19.09 -23.47
N VAL A 170 -15.31 -18.61 -24.28
CA VAL A 170 -15.41 -19.01 -25.69
C VAL A 170 -14.21 -18.51 -26.47
N LEU A 171 -13.80 -17.25 -26.27
CA LEU A 171 -12.64 -16.65 -26.94
C LEU A 171 -11.34 -17.39 -26.61
N ILE A 172 -11.18 -17.90 -25.38
CA ILE A 172 -10.00 -18.64 -24.94
C ILE A 172 -10.04 -20.13 -25.35
N MET A 173 -11.17 -20.81 -25.16
CA MET A 173 -11.26 -22.26 -25.33
C MET A 173 -11.42 -22.70 -26.79
N CYS A 174 -12.10 -21.92 -27.63
CA CYS A 174 -12.30 -22.27 -29.03
C CYS A 174 -10.98 -22.48 -29.80
N PRO A 175 -9.98 -21.58 -29.73
CA PRO A 175 -8.69 -21.78 -30.38
C PRO A 175 -7.97 -23.05 -29.89
N LEU A 176 -8.00 -23.33 -28.58
CA LEU A 176 -7.42 -24.54 -28.00
C LEU A 176 -8.12 -25.82 -28.49
N MET A 177 -9.41 -25.74 -28.79
CA MET A 177 -10.22 -26.82 -29.38
C MET A 177 -10.10 -26.90 -30.92
N GLY A 178 -9.35 -26.01 -31.56
CA GLY A 178 -9.22 -25.95 -33.02
C GLY A 178 -10.45 -25.37 -33.74
N ILE A 179 -11.27 -24.59 -33.04
CA ILE A 179 -12.43 -23.88 -33.59
C ILE A 179 -11.97 -22.48 -34.01
N THR A 180 -12.23 -22.11 -35.27
CA THR A 180 -11.85 -20.80 -35.80
C THR A 180 -12.95 -19.76 -35.59
N PHE A 181 -12.61 -18.48 -35.65
CA PHE A 181 -13.56 -17.37 -35.50
C PHE A 181 -13.91 -16.74 -36.84
N SER A 182 -15.16 -16.28 -36.99
CA SER A 182 -15.50 -15.29 -38.01
C SER A 182 -14.88 -13.94 -37.70
N ASP A 183 -14.64 -13.15 -38.74
CA ASP A 183 -13.83 -11.94 -38.62
C ASP A 183 -14.46 -10.95 -37.62
N GLU A 184 -15.78 -10.89 -37.53
CA GLU A 184 -16.56 -10.01 -36.64
C GLU A 184 -16.30 -10.27 -35.14
N VAL A 185 -15.80 -11.45 -34.77
CA VAL A 185 -15.50 -11.80 -33.37
C VAL A 185 -14.43 -10.89 -32.75
N SER A 186 -13.58 -10.28 -33.57
CA SER A 186 -12.58 -9.30 -33.13
C SER A 186 -13.17 -8.15 -32.30
N VAL A 187 -14.41 -7.73 -32.59
CA VAL A 187 -15.14 -6.70 -31.83
C VAL A 187 -15.27 -7.06 -30.34
N LEU A 188 -15.45 -8.35 -30.02
CA LEU A 188 -15.64 -8.82 -28.65
C LEU A 188 -14.39 -8.61 -27.79
N TYR A 189 -13.19 -8.68 -28.36
CA TYR A 189 -11.96 -8.41 -27.61
C TYR A 189 -11.90 -6.95 -27.13
N PHE A 190 -12.21 -5.98 -28.00
CA PHE A 190 -12.29 -4.57 -27.60
C PHE A 190 -13.38 -4.32 -26.56
N TYR A 191 -14.53 -4.98 -26.74
CA TYR A 191 -15.63 -4.86 -25.80
C TYR A 191 -15.24 -5.35 -24.40
N LEU A 192 -14.58 -6.51 -24.30
CA LEU A 192 -14.11 -7.05 -23.02
C LEU A 192 -13.00 -6.19 -22.38
N ILE A 193 -12.07 -5.65 -23.17
CA ILE A 193 -11.04 -4.72 -22.64
C ILE A 193 -11.70 -3.49 -22.03
N LYS A 194 -12.63 -2.87 -22.76
CA LYS A 194 -13.35 -1.69 -22.26
C LYS A 194 -14.08 -2.01 -20.95
N LYS A 195 -14.78 -3.15 -20.89
CA LYS A 195 -15.50 -3.54 -19.67
C LYS A 195 -14.57 -3.82 -18.49
N MET A 196 -13.41 -4.41 -18.75
CA MET A 196 -12.37 -4.59 -17.73
C MET A 196 -11.84 -3.24 -17.24
N GLU A 197 -11.60 -2.27 -18.12
CA GLU A 197 -11.15 -0.92 -17.74
C GLU A 197 -12.20 -0.13 -16.96
N ASP A 198 -13.47 -0.21 -17.36
CA ASP A 198 -14.60 0.39 -16.64
C ASP A 198 -14.68 -0.17 -15.22
N TRP A 199 -14.60 -1.50 -15.07
CA TRP A 199 -14.56 -2.17 -13.77
C TRP A 199 -13.38 -1.71 -12.91
N LYS A 200 -12.17 -1.67 -13.49
CA LYS A 200 -10.97 -1.15 -12.79
C LYS A 200 -11.17 0.30 -12.35
N ARG A 201 -11.89 1.12 -13.11
CA ARG A 201 -12.12 2.52 -12.72
C ARG A 201 -13.10 2.67 -11.57
N GLU A 202 -14.10 1.79 -11.50
CA GLU A 202 -15.16 1.84 -10.50
C GLU A 202 -14.75 1.21 -9.16
N GLU A 203 -14.00 0.10 -9.20
CA GLU A 203 -13.67 -0.68 -7.99
C GLU A 203 -12.29 -0.38 -7.40
N TYR A 204 -11.37 0.20 -8.16
CA TYR A 204 -10.02 0.49 -7.65
C TYR A 204 -10.06 1.74 -6.76
N ILE A 205 -10.13 1.52 -5.46
CA ILE A 205 -9.99 2.59 -4.46
C ILE A 205 -8.51 2.98 -4.42
N GLU A 206 -8.16 4.08 -5.10
CA GLU A 206 -6.83 4.67 -4.97
C GLU A 206 -6.67 5.20 -3.53
N ARG A 207 -5.56 4.85 -2.87
CA ARG A 207 -5.28 5.29 -1.50
C ARG A 207 -5.07 6.81 -1.53
N GLU A 208 -6.12 7.57 -1.18
CA GLU A 208 -5.96 9.00 -0.97
C GLU A 208 -4.97 9.22 0.17
N PHE A 209 -3.94 10.01 -0.09
CA PHE A 209 -3.01 10.39 0.97
C PHE A 209 -3.65 11.49 1.82
N PRO A 210 -3.41 11.47 3.14
CA PRO A 210 -3.83 12.58 3.98
C PRO A 210 -3.22 13.89 3.47
N GLU A 211 -3.97 14.99 3.65
CA GLU A 211 -3.43 16.33 3.44
C GLU A 211 -2.18 16.55 4.29
N ASP A 212 -1.20 17.28 3.75
CA ASP A 212 0.04 17.59 4.46
C ASP A 212 -0.27 18.28 5.81
N GLY A 213 0.26 17.76 6.92
CA GLY A 213 0.03 18.30 8.27
C GLY A 213 -1.07 17.60 9.09
N LEU A 214 -1.92 16.78 8.47
CA LEU A 214 -3.06 16.14 9.14
C LEU A 214 -2.61 15.10 10.17
N PHE A 215 -1.56 14.35 9.86
CA PHE A 215 -1.03 13.34 10.77
C PHE A 215 -0.50 14.00 12.05
N GLU A 216 0.28 15.09 11.94
CA GLU A 216 0.78 15.79 13.12
C GLU A 216 -0.33 16.44 13.95
N GLU A 217 -1.40 16.94 13.31
CA GLU A 217 -2.57 17.46 14.02
C GLU A 217 -3.26 16.36 14.84
N CYS A 218 -3.49 15.20 14.22
CA CYS A 218 -4.06 14.03 14.89
C CYS A 218 -3.16 13.55 16.02
N MET A 219 -1.85 13.48 15.79
CA MET A 219 -0.89 13.02 16.79
C MET A 219 -0.87 13.96 18.00
N LYS A 220 -0.83 15.28 17.80
CA LYS A 220 -0.93 16.27 18.89
C LYS A 220 -2.21 16.10 19.72
N THR A 221 -3.31 15.77 19.06
CA THR A 221 -4.60 15.52 19.72
C THR A 221 -4.53 14.27 20.59
N VAL A 222 -3.98 13.18 20.04
CA VAL A 222 -3.79 11.92 20.76
C VAL A 222 -2.82 12.11 21.94
N ASP A 223 -1.72 12.83 21.74
CA ASP A 223 -0.75 13.13 22.79
C ASP A 223 -1.40 13.87 23.96
N ALA A 224 -2.17 14.92 23.65
CA ALA A 224 -2.91 15.67 24.67
C ALA A 224 -3.89 14.79 25.47
N TRP A 225 -4.48 13.75 24.87
CA TRP A 225 -5.32 12.80 25.60
C TRP A 225 -4.51 11.82 26.44
N MET A 226 -3.41 11.30 25.91
CA MET A 226 -2.61 10.28 26.59
C MET A 226 -1.81 10.86 27.76
N ASP A 227 -1.46 12.15 27.70
CA ASP A 227 -0.60 12.82 28.66
C ASP A 227 -1.41 13.69 29.67
N ASP A 228 -2.75 13.69 29.60
CA ASP A 228 -3.61 14.42 30.55
C ASP A 228 -3.61 13.77 31.95
N GLU A 229 -2.88 14.38 32.89
CA GLU A 229 -2.79 13.98 34.29
C GLU A 229 -4.15 13.91 35.02
N LYS A 230 -5.20 14.60 34.54
CA LYS A 230 -6.55 14.54 35.12
C LYS A 230 -7.26 13.23 34.84
N LEU A 231 -6.81 12.47 33.86
CA LEU A 231 -7.20 11.07 33.66
C LEU A 231 -6.46 10.23 34.71
N SER A 232 -6.96 10.27 35.96
CA SER A 232 -6.33 9.62 37.11
C SER A 232 -5.99 8.15 36.88
N SER A 233 -5.04 7.63 37.66
CA SER A 233 -4.46 6.26 37.67
C SER A 233 -5.38 5.04 37.42
N GLN A 234 -6.70 5.17 37.49
CA GLN A 234 -7.70 4.14 37.20
C GLN A 234 -8.21 4.13 35.74
N ASN A 235 -7.86 5.13 34.93
CA ASN A 235 -8.16 5.27 33.49
C ASN A 235 -6.90 5.19 32.60
N LYS A 236 -5.83 4.56 33.12
CA LYS A 236 -4.54 4.32 32.47
C LYS A 236 -4.66 4.03 30.97
N TYR A 237 -3.95 4.83 30.18
CA TYR A 237 -3.35 4.50 28.88
C TYR A 237 -4.01 3.32 28.16
N GLY A 238 -4.95 3.59 27.24
CA GLY A 238 -5.55 2.54 26.42
C GLY A 238 -6.53 1.60 27.13
N LYS A 239 -7.04 1.91 28.34
CA LYS A 239 -7.97 1.06 29.09
C LYS A 239 -9.10 0.46 28.26
N LYS A 240 -9.76 1.27 27.42
CA LYS A 240 -10.85 0.79 26.55
C LYS A 240 -10.31 -0.07 25.41
N TYR A 241 -9.18 0.33 24.80
CA TYR A 241 -8.49 -0.46 23.79
C TYR A 241 -8.14 -1.86 24.32
N TYR A 242 -7.47 -1.95 25.48
CA TYR A 242 -7.10 -3.23 26.11
C TYR A 242 -8.31 -4.06 26.55
N ALA A 243 -9.47 -3.44 26.80
CA ALA A 243 -10.70 -4.18 27.07
C ALA A 243 -11.29 -4.79 25.80
N ASP A 244 -11.22 -4.07 24.69
CA ASP A 244 -11.66 -4.54 23.38
C ASP A 244 -10.68 -5.57 22.79
N GLU A 245 -9.38 -5.41 23.04
CA GLU A 245 -8.33 -6.40 22.73
C GLU A 245 -8.60 -7.72 23.44
N ARG A 246 -8.87 -7.71 24.76
CA ARG A 246 -9.25 -8.95 25.48
C ARG A 246 -10.48 -9.61 24.88
N PHE A 247 -11.46 -8.83 24.44
CA PHE A 247 -12.62 -9.39 23.75
C PHE A 247 -12.24 -9.99 22.40
N ALA A 248 -11.36 -9.33 21.63
CA ALA A 248 -10.83 -9.87 20.39
C ALA A 248 -10.04 -11.18 20.62
N GLU A 249 -9.24 -11.27 21.69
CA GLU A 249 -8.56 -12.51 22.10
C GLU A 249 -9.57 -13.63 22.41
N GLU A 250 -10.63 -13.34 23.16
CA GLU A 250 -11.71 -14.29 23.43
C GLU A 250 -12.39 -14.77 22.13
N CYS A 251 -12.61 -13.87 21.17
CA CYS A 251 -13.13 -14.22 19.85
C CYS A 251 -12.16 -15.12 19.07
N MET A 252 -10.86 -14.82 19.06
CA MET A 252 -9.87 -15.64 18.36
C MET A 252 -9.79 -17.05 18.97
N ASN A 253 -9.79 -17.14 20.30
CA ASN A 253 -9.85 -18.41 21.01
C ASN A 253 -11.14 -19.20 20.68
N TYR A 254 -12.29 -18.52 20.55
CA TYR A 254 -13.54 -19.13 20.12
C TYR A 254 -13.44 -19.74 18.70
N PHE A 255 -12.66 -19.13 17.81
CA PHE A 255 -12.36 -19.65 16.48
C PHE A 255 -11.20 -20.67 16.45
N ASN A 256 -10.67 -21.08 17.63
CA ASN A 256 -9.51 -21.97 17.79
C ASN A 256 -8.19 -21.39 17.26
N TYR A 257 -8.05 -20.07 17.23
CA TYR A 257 -6.79 -19.38 17.00
C TYR A 257 -6.18 -18.95 18.34
N PRO A 258 -4.84 -18.83 18.43
CA PRO A 258 -4.20 -18.14 19.55
C PRO A 258 -4.80 -16.75 19.74
N GLY A 259 -5.09 -16.37 20.99
CA GLY A 259 -5.70 -15.06 21.30
C GLY A 259 -4.88 -13.88 20.76
N ASP A 260 -3.56 -14.01 20.74
CA ASP A 260 -2.61 -13.00 20.28
C ASP A 260 -2.39 -13.00 18.76
N PHE A 261 -3.02 -13.91 18.01
CA PHE A 261 -2.84 -14.06 16.56
C PHE A 261 -2.94 -12.75 15.76
N PRO A 262 -3.90 -11.83 16.03
CA PRO A 262 -3.98 -10.59 15.27
C PRO A 262 -2.77 -9.68 15.44
N PHE A 263 -2.17 -9.68 16.63
CA PHE A 263 -1.06 -8.81 16.99
C PHE A 263 0.28 -9.36 16.52
N THR A 264 0.43 -10.68 16.47
CA THR A 264 1.60 -11.33 15.88
C THR A 264 1.60 -11.29 14.34
N SER A 265 0.43 -11.08 13.73
CA SER A 265 0.26 -11.03 12.27
C SER A 265 0.28 -9.61 11.71
N LEU A 266 0.30 -8.59 12.57
CA LEU A 266 0.34 -7.18 12.17
C LEU A 266 1.81 -6.79 11.88
N GLU A 267 2.12 -6.38 10.65
CA GLU A 267 3.51 -6.12 10.26
C GLU A 267 4.01 -4.76 10.76
N ASN A 268 3.14 -3.74 10.75
CA ASN A 268 3.53 -2.36 11.01
C ASN A 268 2.92 -1.76 12.29
N PHE A 269 3.06 -2.46 13.41
CA PHE A 269 2.63 -1.95 14.71
C PHE A 269 3.68 -1.01 15.33
N MET A 270 3.44 0.29 15.27
CA MET A 270 4.33 1.31 15.87
C MET A 270 3.93 1.71 17.30
N GLY A 271 3.05 0.94 17.93
CA GLY A 271 2.54 1.21 19.27
C GLY A 271 1.21 1.96 19.28
N LEU A 272 0.48 1.82 20.39
CA LEU A 272 -0.91 2.30 20.53
C LEU A 272 -1.09 3.78 20.18
N ARG A 273 -0.12 4.64 20.49
CA ARG A 273 -0.19 6.08 20.20
C ARG A 273 -0.23 6.37 18.70
N ILE A 274 0.58 5.65 17.91
CA ILE A 274 0.58 5.78 16.45
C ILE A 274 -0.68 5.15 15.87
N GLU A 275 -1.12 4.00 16.38
CA GLU A 275 -2.37 3.37 15.91
C GLU A 275 -3.60 4.25 16.14
N MET A 276 -3.68 4.91 17.30
CA MET A 276 -4.72 5.91 17.57
C MET A 276 -4.64 7.11 16.64
N THR A 277 -3.42 7.54 16.30
CA THR A 277 -3.19 8.66 15.38
C THR A 277 -3.66 8.30 13.97
N ARG A 278 -3.28 7.13 13.47
CA ARG A 278 -3.73 6.57 12.18
C ARG A 278 -5.26 6.45 12.15
N THR A 279 -5.85 5.89 13.21
CA THR A 279 -7.31 5.78 13.35
C THR A 279 -8.00 7.14 13.28
N LEU A 280 -7.54 8.13 14.05
CA LEU A 280 -8.12 9.47 14.06
C LEU A 280 -7.96 10.16 12.70
N MET A 281 -6.81 9.97 12.05
CA MET A 281 -6.54 10.50 10.71
C MET A 281 -7.51 9.91 9.68
N THR A 282 -7.64 8.58 9.62
CA THR A 282 -8.59 7.91 8.72
C THR A 282 -10.03 8.41 8.94
N LEU A 283 -10.42 8.61 10.19
CA LEU A 283 -11.74 9.16 10.52
C LEU A 283 -11.91 10.63 10.11
N LYS A 284 -10.89 11.46 10.22
CA LYS A 284 -10.93 12.87 9.80
C LYS A 284 -10.89 13.03 8.28
N MET A 285 -10.19 12.17 7.54
CA MET A 285 -10.22 12.19 6.07
C MET A 285 -11.65 11.96 5.55
N ASN A 286 -12.37 11.00 6.13
CA ASN A 286 -13.73 10.68 5.72
C ASN A 286 -14.79 11.61 6.35
N HIS A 287 -14.52 12.13 7.55
CA HIS A 287 -15.45 12.95 8.33
C HIS A 287 -14.76 14.15 9.00
N PRO A 288 -14.27 15.14 8.22
CA PRO A 288 -13.37 16.19 8.72
C PRO A 288 -13.98 17.11 9.79
N LYS A 289 -15.32 17.19 9.83
CA LYS A 289 -16.05 18.04 10.78
C LYS A 289 -16.49 17.31 12.05
N LYS A 290 -16.27 15.99 12.14
CA LYS A 290 -16.74 15.19 13.27
C LYS A 290 -15.67 15.18 14.36
N GLU A 291 -16.08 15.51 15.58
CA GLU A 291 -15.23 15.38 16.75
C GLU A 291 -15.35 13.97 17.34
N TYR A 292 -14.24 13.48 17.90
CA TYR A 292 -14.15 12.16 18.50
C TYR A 292 -13.59 12.28 19.91
N THR A 293 -14.14 11.49 20.84
CA THR A 293 -13.62 11.41 22.21
C THR A 293 -12.47 10.40 22.30
N TYR A 294 -11.64 10.54 23.33
CA TYR A 294 -10.53 9.60 23.57
C TYR A 294 -11.00 8.13 23.72
N GLU A 295 -12.14 7.91 24.38
CA GLU A 295 -12.71 6.57 24.53
C GLU A 295 -13.23 5.99 23.20
N GLN A 296 -13.83 6.84 22.34
CA GLN A 296 -14.23 6.44 20.99
C GLN A 296 -13.02 6.05 20.14
N ILE A 297 -11.95 6.85 20.19
CA ILE A 297 -10.73 6.54 19.45
C ILE A 297 -10.10 5.25 19.96
N GLN A 298 -10.05 5.00 21.28
CA GLN A 298 -9.59 3.71 21.82
C GLN A 298 -10.35 2.52 21.23
N HIS A 299 -11.69 2.58 21.21
CA HIS A 299 -12.52 1.51 20.68
C HIS A 299 -12.31 1.31 19.17
N LEU A 300 -12.35 2.40 18.41
CA LEU A 300 -12.18 2.37 16.95
C LEU A 300 -10.76 1.94 16.55
N THR A 301 -9.76 2.21 17.40
CA THR A 301 -8.38 1.77 17.15
C THR A 301 -8.29 0.26 17.15
N MET A 302 -9.01 -0.45 18.03
CA MET A 302 -9.02 -1.91 18.00
C MET A 302 -9.66 -2.45 16.71
N ILE A 303 -10.75 -1.83 16.24
CA ILE A 303 -11.36 -2.19 14.95
C ILE A 303 -10.39 -1.93 13.80
N TYR A 304 -9.73 -0.77 13.79
CA TYR A 304 -8.72 -0.41 12.81
C TYR A 304 -7.56 -1.41 12.80
N THR A 305 -7.04 -1.78 13.96
CA THR A 305 -5.98 -2.79 14.10
C THR A 305 -6.40 -4.12 13.50
N LEU A 306 -7.60 -4.64 13.83
CA LEU A 306 -8.10 -5.89 13.26
C LEU A 306 -8.25 -5.83 11.73
N CYS A 307 -8.76 -4.71 11.20
CA CYS A 307 -8.85 -4.51 9.75
C CYS A 307 -7.47 -4.45 9.08
N SER A 308 -6.50 -3.78 9.71
CA SER A 308 -5.12 -3.70 9.23
C SER A 308 -4.48 -5.08 9.21
N THR A 309 -4.64 -5.87 10.28
CA THR A 309 -4.17 -7.26 10.31
C THR A 309 -4.77 -8.11 9.17
N ILE A 310 -6.06 -7.97 8.87
CA ILE A 310 -6.68 -8.73 7.77
C ILE A 310 -6.05 -8.35 6.42
N ALA A 311 -5.80 -7.05 6.20
CA ALA A 311 -5.14 -6.57 5.00
C ALA A 311 -3.69 -7.08 4.90
N ASP A 312 -2.92 -6.99 5.99
CA ASP A 312 -1.53 -7.49 6.06
C ASP A 312 -1.46 -9.00 5.77
N ILE A 313 -2.37 -9.80 6.34
CA ILE A 313 -2.43 -11.25 6.08
C ILE A 313 -2.73 -11.53 4.60
N ALA A 314 -3.65 -10.80 3.99
CA ALA A 314 -4.00 -10.97 2.58
C ALA A 314 -2.83 -10.57 1.67
N ASP A 315 -2.23 -9.40 1.89
CA ASP A 315 -1.10 -8.90 1.11
C ASP A 315 0.12 -9.83 1.29
N ARG A 316 0.37 -10.35 2.50
CA ARG A 316 1.45 -11.33 2.76
C ARG A 316 1.20 -12.64 2.02
N PHE A 317 -0.03 -13.14 2.03
CA PHE A 317 -0.36 -14.36 1.30
C PHE A 317 -0.16 -14.17 -0.21
N ASP A 318 -0.57 -13.03 -0.77
CA ASP A 318 -0.33 -12.72 -2.17
C ASP A 318 1.16 -12.66 -2.50
N MET A 319 1.97 -12.08 -1.62
CA MET A 319 3.42 -12.06 -1.74
C MET A 319 4.03 -13.48 -1.73
N GLU A 320 3.70 -14.29 -0.72
CA GLU A 320 4.19 -15.67 -0.59
C GLU A 320 3.77 -16.55 -1.77
N THR A 321 2.53 -16.42 -2.24
CA THR A 321 2.04 -17.17 -3.39
C THR A 321 2.73 -16.76 -4.68
N ASP A 322 2.93 -15.46 -4.89
CA ASP A 322 3.63 -14.98 -6.07
C ASP A 322 5.13 -15.39 -6.05
N TYR A 323 5.75 -15.50 -4.87
CA TYR A 323 7.09 -16.09 -4.73
C TYR A 323 7.10 -17.59 -5.08
N LEU A 324 6.15 -18.37 -4.54
CA LEU A 324 6.03 -19.81 -4.83
C LEU A 324 5.79 -20.08 -6.32
N LEU A 325 5.09 -19.18 -7.00
CA LEU A 325 4.80 -19.28 -8.43
C LEU A 325 5.92 -18.70 -9.33
N PHE A 326 7.02 -18.18 -8.78
CA PHE A 326 8.13 -17.54 -9.51
C PHE A 326 7.74 -16.26 -10.26
N LYS A 327 6.71 -15.54 -9.79
CA LYS A 327 6.26 -14.28 -10.42
C LYS A 327 7.15 -13.09 -10.04
N TYR A 328 7.80 -13.15 -8.89
CA TYR A 328 8.89 -12.27 -8.50
C TYR A 328 10.17 -13.09 -8.41
N ASP A 329 11.24 -12.62 -9.04
CA ASP A 329 12.58 -13.06 -8.66
C ASP A 329 12.87 -12.44 -7.28
N PHE A 330 13.70 -13.12 -6.49
CA PHE A 330 14.28 -12.50 -5.31
C PHE A 330 15.23 -11.40 -5.79
N ASP A 331 14.73 -10.19 -6.04
CA ASP A 331 15.58 -9.01 -6.19
C ASP A 331 16.11 -8.65 -4.79
N TYR A 332 17.01 -9.49 -4.28
CA TYR A 332 17.93 -9.09 -3.22
C TYR A 332 18.97 -8.17 -3.87
N ASP A 333 18.68 -6.87 -3.88
CA ASP A 333 19.78 -5.89 -3.88
C ASP A 333 20.67 -6.04 -2.60
N ASP A 334 20.32 -6.96 -1.68
CA ASP A 334 21.05 -7.41 -0.48
C ASP A 334 21.55 -8.87 -0.56
N ASP A 335 21.99 -9.35 -1.73
CA ASP A 335 22.58 -10.69 -1.90
C ASP A 335 23.86 -10.92 -1.04
N GLU A 336 24.43 -9.87 -0.43
CA GLU A 336 25.63 -9.98 0.41
C GLU A 336 25.40 -10.70 1.76
N ASP A 337 24.15 -10.78 2.26
CA ASP A 337 23.85 -11.26 3.61
C ASP A 337 23.01 -12.56 3.71
N SER A 338 22.64 -13.21 2.59
CA SER A 338 21.88 -14.46 2.65
C SER A 338 22.67 -15.60 3.27
N LEU A 339 22.18 -16.13 4.39
CA LEU A 339 22.76 -17.32 5.04
C LEU A 339 22.54 -18.61 4.22
N PHE A 340 21.53 -18.64 3.35
CA PHE A 340 21.21 -19.80 2.53
C PHE A 340 21.89 -19.71 1.16
N ASP A 341 22.89 -20.56 0.93
CA ASP A 341 23.59 -20.66 -0.36
C ASP A 341 23.42 -22.07 -0.92
N PRO A 342 22.57 -22.27 -1.95
CA PRO A 342 22.32 -23.58 -2.53
C PRO A 342 23.58 -24.20 -3.17
N LYS A 343 24.58 -23.39 -3.55
CA LYS A 343 25.84 -23.88 -4.11
C LYS A 343 26.73 -24.57 -3.06
N LYS A 344 26.50 -24.29 -1.76
CA LYS A 344 27.20 -24.95 -0.64
C LYS A 344 26.55 -26.28 -0.23
N ILE A 345 25.45 -26.67 -0.86
CA ILE A 345 24.77 -27.93 -0.55
C ILE A 345 25.49 -29.09 -1.25
N GLU A 346 26.22 -29.89 -0.47
CA GLU A 346 26.78 -31.16 -0.94
C GLU A 346 25.71 -32.26 -0.90
N VAL A 347 25.07 -32.54 -2.03
CA VAL A 347 24.15 -33.68 -2.15
C VAL A 347 24.97 -34.95 -2.41
N TYR A 348 25.04 -35.86 -1.44
CA TYR A 348 25.55 -37.21 -1.65
C TYR A 348 24.58 -37.98 -2.57
N LYS A 349 24.95 -38.09 -3.85
CA LYS A 349 24.23 -38.95 -4.79
C LYS A 349 24.51 -40.41 -4.43
N GLU A 350 23.53 -41.12 -3.86
CA GLU A 350 23.51 -42.57 -3.97
C GLU A 350 23.51 -42.94 -5.46
N LYS A 351 24.37 -43.89 -5.83
CA LYS A 351 24.50 -44.36 -7.22
C LYS A 351 23.22 -45.08 -7.64
N GLU A 352 22.25 -44.33 -8.14
CA GLU A 352 21.19 -44.91 -8.96
C GLU A 352 21.78 -45.44 -10.26
N LYS A 353 21.44 -46.70 -10.54
CA LYS A 353 21.87 -47.43 -11.73
C LYS A 353 21.25 -46.78 -12.95
N THR A 354 22.11 -46.34 -13.87
CA THR A 354 21.76 -45.85 -15.19
C THR A 354 20.99 -46.88 -16.00
N GLU A 355 19.75 -46.56 -16.40
CA GLU A 355 19.14 -47.11 -17.61
C GLU A 355 19.51 -46.23 -18.82
N PRO A 356 19.70 -46.81 -20.01
CA PRO A 356 20.32 -46.12 -21.13
C PRO A 356 19.37 -45.21 -21.91
N GLU A 357 19.90 -44.03 -22.26
CA GLU A 357 19.38 -43.04 -23.21
C GLU A 357 18.94 -43.65 -24.55
N VAL A 358 17.74 -43.28 -25.01
CA VAL A 358 17.31 -43.50 -26.39
C VAL A 358 17.49 -42.21 -27.19
N LEU A 359 18.38 -42.29 -28.18
CA LEU A 359 18.76 -41.26 -29.13
C LEU A 359 17.60 -40.76 -30.00
N LYS A 360 17.63 -39.45 -30.23
CA LYS A 360 16.86 -38.67 -31.21
C LYS A 360 16.93 -39.26 -32.63
N THR A 361 15.79 -39.31 -33.31
CA THR A 361 15.72 -39.44 -34.77
C THR A 361 15.08 -38.19 -35.38
N ILE A 362 15.87 -37.51 -36.22
CA ILE A 362 15.45 -36.46 -37.15
C ILE A 362 14.94 -37.14 -38.43
N ALA A 363 13.83 -36.67 -38.99
CA ALA A 363 13.48 -36.90 -40.39
C ALA A 363 12.99 -35.60 -41.03
N SER A 364 13.61 -35.27 -42.15
CA SER A 364 13.43 -34.10 -43.00
C SER A 364 12.23 -34.20 -43.94
N SER A 365 11.62 -33.06 -44.28
CA SER A 365 11.09 -32.82 -45.64
C SER A 365 11.03 -31.33 -45.99
N THR A 366 11.98 -30.94 -46.85
CA THR A 366 11.96 -30.03 -48.03
C THR A 366 11.16 -28.70 -48.04
N PRO A 367 11.76 -27.59 -48.52
CA PRO A 367 11.18 -26.24 -48.47
C PRO A 367 10.39 -25.86 -49.72
N VAL A 368 9.36 -25.01 -49.56
CA VAL A 368 8.78 -24.20 -50.65
C VAL A 368 8.34 -22.84 -50.08
N SER A 369 8.94 -21.78 -50.63
CA SER A 369 8.58 -20.34 -50.65
C SER A 369 7.46 -19.85 -49.71
N SER A 370 7.68 -18.78 -48.95
CA SER A 370 7.73 -17.43 -49.52
C SER A 370 8.15 -16.42 -48.44
N GLU A 371 8.92 -15.41 -48.86
CA GLU A 371 9.52 -14.31 -48.07
C GLU A 371 8.49 -13.47 -47.25
N THR A 372 7.20 -13.84 -47.27
CA THR A 372 6.11 -13.25 -46.49
C THR A 372 5.90 -13.92 -45.12
N GLU A 373 6.15 -15.23 -44.97
CA GLU A 373 5.97 -15.94 -43.69
C GLU A 373 7.10 -15.66 -42.69
N GLU A 374 8.33 -15.43 -43.16
CA GLU A 374 9.46 -15.05 -42.29
C GLU A 374 9.22 -13.69 -41.63
N ASN A 375 8.70 -12.73 -42.39
CA ASN A 375 8.31 -11.41 -41.88
C ASN A 375 7.14 -11.51 -40.89
N GLU A 376 6.06 -12.26 -41.19
CA GLU A 376 4.95 -12.44 -40.23
C GLU A 376 5.39 -13.13 -38.94
N ASN A 377 6.25 -14.14 -39.02
CA ASN A 377 6.78 -14.85 -37.85
C ASN A 377 7.76 -13.97 -37.04
N GLU A 378 8.49 -13.08 -37.72
CA GLU A 378 9.33 -12.07 -37.07
C GLU A 378 8.49 -10.96 -36.41
N TYR A 379 7.43 -10.48 -37.06
CA TYR A 379 6.47 -9.55 -36.46
C TYR A 379 5.72 -10.17 -35.27
N LEU A 380 5.32 -11.44 -35.34
CA LEU A 380 4.68 -12.14 -34.21
C LEU A 380 5.64 -12.30 -33.03
N LYS A 381 6.92 -12.60 -33.29
CA LYS A 381 7.96 -12.63 -32.25
C LYS A 381 8.22 -11.25 -31.67
N GLU A 382 8.22 -10.21 -32.49
CA GLU A 382 8.41 -8.84 -32.03
C GLU A 382 7.21 -8.32 -31.24
N ILE A 383 5.98 -8.64 -31.66
CA ILE A 383 4.76 -8.38 -30.88
C ILE A 383 4.81 -9.12 -29.54
N ALA A 384 5.23 -10.39 -29.53
CA ALA A 384 5.39 -11.15 -28.28
C ALA A 384 6.45 -10.53 -27.36
N ARG A 385 7.58 -10.05 -27.91
CA ARG A 385 8.62 -9.34 -27.15
C ARG A 385 8.13 -8.00 -26.62
N LEU A 386 7.50 -7.18 -27.46
CA LEU A 386 6.95 -5.88 -27.08
C LEU A 386 5.85 -6.02 -26.02
N ARG A 387 5.01 -7.05 -26.14
CA ARG A 387 4.00 -7.39 -25.12
C ARG A 387 4.66 -7.83 -23.82
N SER A 388 5.61 -8.76 -23.87
CA SER A 388 6.35 -9.21 -22.69
C SER A 388 7.08 -8.04 -22.00
N SER A 389 7.65 -7.11 -22.77
CA SER A 389 8.27 -5.89 -22.26
C SER A 389 7.25 -4.91 -21.66
N LEU A 390 6.08 -4.76 -22.27
CA LEU A 390 4.99 -3.95 -21.73
C LEU A 390 4.47 -4.54 -20.41
N ASP A 391 4.27 -5.85 -20.34
CA ASP A 391 3.85 -6.55 -19.11
C ASP A 391 4.91 -6.47 -18.00
N GLU A 392 6.19 -6.55 -18.36
CA GLU A 392 7.30 -6.31 -17.43
C GLU A 392 7.27 -4.87 -16.90
N LYS A 393 7.04 -3.88 -17.79
CA LYS A 393 6.89 -2.48 -17.40
C LYS A 393 5.64 -2.22 -16.56
N ASP A 394 4.52 -2.87 -16.85
CA ASP A 394 3.29 -2.74 -16.05
C ASP A 394 3.43 -3.41 -14.68
N ARG A 395 4.14 -4.54 -14.60
CA ARG A 395 4.53 -5.17 -13.32
C ARG A 395 5.45 -4.24 -12.54
N GLU A 396 6.47 -3.68 -13.19
CA GLU A 396 7.39 -2.73 -12.58
C GLU A 396 6.65 -1.47 -12.11
N ILE A 397 5.71 -0.94 -12.89
CA ILE A 397 4.88 0.21 -12.52
C ILE A 397 3.99 -0.10 -11.31
N LYS A 398 3.34 -1.27 -11.27
CA LYS A 398 2.52 -1.68 -10.12
C LYS A 398 3.40 -1.81 -8.86
N ARG A 399 4.50 -2.56 -8.94
CA ARG A 399 5.50 -2.69 -7.87
C ARG A 399 6.00 -1.32 -7.38
N LEU A 400 6.40 -0.45 -8.31
CA LEU A 400 6.90 0.89 -7.99
C LEU A 400 5.80 1.76 -7.41
N ARG A 401 4.54 1.65 -7.84
CA ARG A 401 3.43 2.41 -7.24
C ARG A 401 3.15 1.96 -5.82
N ASP A 402 3.10 0.65 -5.59
CA ASP A 402 2.85 0.08 -4.26
C ASP A 402 4.01 0.43 -3.31
N ALA A 403 5.25 0.14 -3.73
CA ALA A 403 6.45 0.46 -2.96
C ALA A 403 6.62 1.98 -2.75
N TYR A 404 6.35 2.82 -3.75
CA TYR A 404 6.40 4.27 -3.59
C TYR A 404 5.30 4.78 -2.67
N SER A 405 4.10 4.21 -2.74
CA SER A 405 2.98 4.58 -1.89
C SER A 405 3.29 4.29 -0.43
N GLU A 406 3.77 3.07 -0.15
CA GLU A 406 4.17 2.63 1.18
C GLU A 406 5.40 3.39 1.69
N ALA A 407 6.46 3.47 0.90
CA ALA A 407 7.67 4.19 1.26
C ALA A 407 7.42 5.68 1.45
N LYS A 408 6.53 6.31 0.68
CA LYS A 408 6.18 7.73 0.86
C LYS A 408 5.34 7.96 2.11
N ALA A 409 4.40 7.06 2.43
CA ALA A 409 3.64 7.12 3.68
C ALA A 409 4.57 6.94 4.88
N SER A 410 5.38 5.86 4.88
CA SER A 410 6.35 5.57 5.94
C SER A 410 7.40 6.67 6.08
N ARG A 411 7.93 7.20 4.97
CA ARG A 411 8.90 8.31 4.99
C ARG A 411 8.29 9.57 5.57
N ARG A 412 7.05 9.93 5.23
CA ARG A 412 6.37 11.09 5.82
C ARG A 412 6.19 10.89 7.33
N GLU A 413 5.66 9.75 7.75
CA GLU A 413 5.53 9.41 9.17
C GLU A 413 6.89 9.50 9.90
N ALA A 414 7.96 8.99 9.29
CA ALA A 414 9.31 9.03 9.84
C ALA A 414 9.90 10.45 9.87
N GLU A 415 9.73 11.25 8.83
CA GLU A 415 10.18 12.66 8.76
C GLU A 415 9.51 13.50 9.86
N GLU A 416 8.20 13.30 10.06
CA GLU A 416 7.43 13.97 11.11
C GLU A 416 7.87 13.53 12.52
N MET A 417 8.15 12.23 12.71
CA MET A 417 8.73 11.72 13.95
C MET A 417 10.14 12.28 14.21
N VAL A 418 11.00 12.33 13.19
CA VAL A 418 12.37 12.88 13.30
C VAL A 418 12.32 14.35 13.68
N HIS A 419 11.53 15.17 12.98
CA HIS A 419 11.38 16.58 13.29
C HIS A 419 10.92 16.82 14.74
N ARG A 420 10.04 15.95 15.25
CA ARG A 420 9.64 15.98 16.66
C ARG A 420 10.76 15.59 17.60
N TYR A 421 11.45 14.47 17.34
CA TYR A 421 12.58 14.03 18.17
C TYR A 421 13.68 15.11 18.23
N GLU A 422 13.93 15.82 17.14
CA GLU A 422 14.85 16.96 17.13
C GLU A 422 14.36 18.08 18.06
N SER A 423 13.08 18.46 17.96
CA SER A 423 12.47 19.49 18.82
C SER A 423 12.45 19.09 20.31
N GLU A 424 12.17 17.83 20.63
CA GLU A 424 12.21 17.30 22.01
C GLU A 424 13.64 17.20 22.53
N ARG A 425 14.59 16.78 21.69
CA ARG A 425 16.01 16.70 22.03
C ARG A 425 16.58 18.07 22.39
N GLU A 426 16.22 19.14 21.69
CA GLU A 426 16.63 20.51 22.05
C GLU A 426 16.15 20.90 23.46
N GLU A 427 14.90 20.56 23.81
CA GLU A 427 14.37 20.82 25.16
C GLU A 427 15.01 19.93 26.23
N LEU A 428 15.25 18.65 25.93
CA LEU A 428 15.95 17.74 26.85
C LEU A 428 17.39 18.19 27.10
N ILE A 429 18.09 18.72 26.10
CA ILE A 429 19.42 19.30 26.28
C ILE A 429 19.35 20.51 27.22
N ALA A 430 18.43 21.45 26.96
CA ALA A 430 18.26 22.63 27.81
C ALA A 430 17.86 22.29 29.25
N LEU A 431 16.99 21.29 29.44
CA LEU A 431 16.60 20.78 30.77
C LEU A 431 17.74 20.05 31.47
N ARG A 432 18.56 19.29 30.73
CA ARG A 432 19.75 18.62 31.28
C ARG A 432 20.79 19.64 31.73
N GLU A 433 21.06 20.66 30.93
CA GLU A 433 21.95 21.78 31.30
C GLU A 433 21.43 22.49 32.55
N PHE A 434 20.13 22.79 32.58
CA PHE A 434 19.48 23.37 33.75
C PHE A 434 19.63 22.51 35.01
N ALA A 435 19.42 21.20 34.92
CA ALA A 435 19.57 20.28 36.05
C ALA A 435 21.03 20.21 36.54
N TYR A 436 22.01 20.20 35.63
CA TYR A 436 23.43 20.26 36.01
C TYR A 436 23.77 21.57 36.72
N GLN A 437 23.32 22.71 36.18
CA GLN A 437 23.54 24.03 36.80
C GLN A 437 22.88 24.13 38.18
N THR A 438 21.71 23.51 38.37
CA THR A 438 21.01 23.48 39.65
C THR A 438 21.67 22.55 40.67
N GLN A 439 22.30 21.45 40.22
CA GLN A 439 23.07 20.54 41.08
C GLN A 439 24.45 21.09 41.47
N GLN A 440 25.05 21.96 40.65
CA GLN A 440 26.31 22.67 40.93
C GLN A 440 26.08 23.94 41.77
N GLU A 441 25.35 23.86 42.89
CA GLU A 441 25.39 24.91 43.92
C GLU A 441 26.78 25.07 44.57
N GLU A 442 27.76 24.22 44.22
CA GLU A 442 29.17 24.36 44.62
C GLU A 442 29.95 25.28 43.67
N GLU A 443 30.18 26.51 44.14
CA GLU A 443 31.18 27.49 43.68
C GLU A 443 31.34 27.67 42.15
N ILE A 444 30.43 28.43 41.54
CA ILE A 444 30.80 29.24 40.37
C ILE A 444 31.85 30.26 40.81
N ARG A 445 33.14 29.86 40.79
CA ARG A 445 34.29 30.78 40.88
C ARG A 445 34.49 31.44 39.53
N ASN A 446 33.63 32.40 39.23
CA ASN A 446 34.01 33.45 38.30
C ASN A 446 34.72 34.54 39.12
N ASP A 447 36.02 34.71 38.89
CA ASP A 447 36.83 35.78 39.51
C ASP A 447 36.43 37.19 39.03
N LEU A 448 35.53 37.26 38.03
CA LEU A 448 34.96 38.48 37.50
C LEU A 448 33.90 39.08 38.45
N PRO A 449 34.00 40.36 38.83
CA PRO A 449 32.96 41.04 39.60
C PRO A 449 31.61 41.06 38.86
N VAL A 450 30.50 40.91 39.61
CA VAL A 450 29.13 40.89 39.05
C VAL A 450 28.80 42.14 38.22
N GLU A 451 29.38 43.29 38.54
CA GLU A 451 29.19 44.53 37.76
C GLU A 451 29.84 44.46 36.36
N GLU A 452 30.94 43.72 36.19
CA GLU A 452 31.57 43.50 34.88
C GLU A 452 30.74 42.54 34.02
N MET A 453 30.21 41.47 34.63
CA MET A 453 29.26 40.55 33.97
C MET A 453 28.01 41.28 33.48
N LYS A 454 27.46 42.14 34.35
CA LYS A 454 26.32 42.99 34.04
C LYS A 454 26.61 43.94 32.89
N ALA A 455 27.79 44.55 32.84
CA ALA A 455 28.19 45.39 31.71
C ALA A 455 28.27 44.60 30.39
N ALA A 456 28.78 43.36 30.43
CA ALA A 456 28.89 42.49 29.27
C ALA A 456 27.53 42.07 28.67
N ILE A 457 26.55 41.75 29.52
CA ILE A 457 25.22 41.31 29.06
C ILE A 457 24.22 42.45 28.86
N LYS A 458 24.57 43.70 29.21
CA LYS A 458 23.65 44.85 29.16
C LYS A 458 23.03 45.11 27.78
N GLY A 459 23.83 44.94 26.73
CA GLY A 459 23.40 45.18 25.33
C GLY A 459 22.65 44.01 24.69
N LYS A 460 22.52 42.87 25.38
CA LYS A 460 21.89 41.66 24.86
C LYS A 460 20.38 41.79 24.84
N LYS A 461 19.74 41.37 23.75
CA LYS A 461 18.28 41.38 23.61
C LYS A 461 17.67 40.12 24.20
N ILE A 462 17.41 40.13 25.50
CA ILE A 462 16.90 38.96 26.24
C ILE A 462 15.40 39.11 26.52
N ALA A 463 14.66 37.99 26.47
CA ALA A 463 13.31 37.92 27.02
C ALA A 463 13.22 36.93 28.19
N ILE A 464 12.57 37.31 29.28
CA ILE A 464 12.28 36.46 30.44
C ILE A 464 10.78 36.22 30.52
N ILE A 465 10.39 34.95 30.56
CA ILE A 465 9.01 34.48 30.60
C ILE A 465 8.76 33.78 31.93
N GLY A 466 7.73 34.23 32.65
CA GLY A 466 7.37 33.71 33.98
C GLY A 466 8.01 34.49 35.12
N GLY A 467 7.73 34.07 36.35
CA GLY A 467 8.11 34.77 37.58
C GLY A 467 7.17 35.90 37.97
N HIS A 468 7.39 36.49 39.15
CA HIS A 468 6.49 37.49 39.75
C HIS A 468 6.89 38.94 39.40
N VAL A 469 5.92 39.86 39.33
CA VAL A 469 6.12 41.26 38.91
C VAL A 469 7.20 42.01 39.70
N ASN A 470 7.33 41.73 40.99
CA ASN A 470 8.35 42.35 41.84
C ASN A 470 9.78 41.94 41.43
N TRP A 471 9.96 40.71 40.96
CA TRP A 471 11.25 40.22 40.48
C TRP A 471 11.59 40.82 39.13
N HIS A 472 10.62 40.90 38.21
CA HIS A 472 10.79 41.63 36.94
C HIS A 472 11.19 43.09 37.18
N ASN A 473 10.55 43.79 38.12
CA ASN A 473 10.88 45.19 38.42
C ASN A 473 12.33 45.35 38.90
N LYS A 474 12.86 44.40 39.67
CA LYS A 474 14.27 44.40 40.11
C LYS A 474 15.23 44.18 38.94
N LEU A 475 14.93 43.22 38.05
CA LEU A 475 15.74 42.96 36.86
C LEU A 475 15.68 44.13 35.87
N LYS A 476 14.51 44.74 35.65
CA LYS A 476 14.32 45.92 34.81
C LYS A 476 15.13 47.13 35.26
N GLN A 477 15.34 47.31 36.57
CA GLN A 477 16.19 48.37 37.09
C GLN A 477 17.66 48.21 36.65
N GLN A 478 18.12 46.96 36.49
CA GLN A 478 19.48 46.65 36.05
C GLN A 478 19.59 46.55 34.52
N PHE A 479 18.55 46.03 33.87
CA PHE A 479 18.48 45.75 32.43
C PHE A 479 17.16 46.27 31.85
N PRO A 480 17.05 47.59 31.57
CA PRO A 480 15.81 48.19 31.07
C PRO A 480 15.43 47.73 29.65
N ASP A 481 16.40 47.27 28.87
CA ASP A 481 16.22 46.84 27.48
C ASP A 481 15.80 45.37 27.33
N TRP A 482 15.78 44.61 28.43
CA TRP A 482 15.27 43.24 28.42
C TRP A 482 13.73 43.23 28.42
N ARG A 483 13.17 42.21 27.78
CA ARG A 483 11.72 42.01 27.72
C ARG A 483 11.29 41.06 28.83
N PHE A 484 10.16 41.36 29.45
CA PHE A 484 9.64 40.58 30.58
C PHE A 484 8.16 40.29 30.37
N VAL A 485 7.80 39.01 30.41
CA VAL A 485 6.45 38.52 30.16
C VAL A 485 5.96 37.75 31.39
N LEU A 486 4.92 38.26 32.04
CA LEU A 486 4.31 37.63 33.21
C LEU A 486 3.48 36.41 32.81
N SER A 487 3.45 35.39 33.68
CA SER A 487 2.61 34.20 33.50
C SER A 487 1.12 34.52 33.33
N GLU A 488 0.64 35.66 33.84
CA GLU A 488 -0.79 36.03 33.86
C GLU A 488 -1.26 36.78 32.59
N ALA A 489 -0.36 37.20 31.69
CA ALA A 489 -0.67 37.95 30.46
C ALA A 489 -1.28 37.08 29.33
N SER A 490 -2.14 36.13 29.70
CA SER A 490 -2.56 34.94 28.95
C SER A 490 -3.44 35.15 27.70
N LYS A 491 -3.83 36.39 27.35
CA LYS A 491 -4.85 36.62 26.30
C LYS A 491 -4.30 36.78 24.88
N THR A 492 -3.03 37.12 24.69
CA THR A 492 -2.40 37.17 23.35
C THR A 492 -0.90 36.98 23.48
N VAL A 493 -0.39 35.79 23.13
CA VAL A 493 1.03 35.63 22.80
C VAL A 493 1.20 36.26 21.42
N ASP A 494 1.46 37.57 21.37
CA ASP A 494 1.76 38.25 20.12
C ASP A 494 3.21 37.91 19.73
N GLY A 495 3.39 37.26 18.58
CA GLY A 495 4.68 36.85 18.05
C GLY A 495 5.71 37.98 17.97
N LYS A 496 5.25 39.23 17.86
CA LYS A 496 6.10 40.43 17.89
C LYS A 496 6.88 40.60 19.20
N MET A 497 6.40 40.04 20.30
CA MET A 497 7.05 40.19 21.62
C MET A 497 8.41 39.48 21.70
N LEU A 498 8.63 38.45 20.87
CA LEU A 498 9.88 37.67 20.82
C LEU A 498 10.78 38.06 19.63
N GLU A 499 10.34 39.01 18.80
CA GLU A 499 11.03 39.38 17.56
C GLU A 499 12.36 40.09 17.85
N GLY A 500 13.45 39.57 17.28
CA GLY A 500 14.79 40.12 17.47
C GLY A 500 15.42 39.86 18.85
N CYS A 501 14.86 38.94 19.65
CA CYS A 501 15.52 38.44 20.85
C CYS A 501 16.70 37.51 20.49
N GLU A 502 17.82 37.65 21.20
CA GLU A 502 18.99 36.79 21.09
C GLU A 502 18.84 35.49 21.88
N LYS A 503 18.17 35.54 23.04
CA LYS A 503 17.87 34.37 23.88
C LYS A 503 16.63 34.58 24.73
N VAL A 504 15.89 33.51 25.01
CA VAL A 504 14.70 33.49 25.87
C VAL A 504 14.95 32.63 27.10
N TYR A 505 14.59 33.14 28.27
CA TYR A 505 14.68 32.38 29.51
C TYR A 505 13.30 32.13 30.11
N PHE A 506 13.07 30.89 30.54
CA PHE A 506 11.86 30.48 31.24
C PHE A 506 12.11 30.35 32.74
N TYR A 507 11.22 30.92 33.55
CA TYR A 507 11.14 30.65 34.99
C TYR A 507 9.82 29.95 35.28
N THR A 508 9.88 28.66 35.63
CA THR A 508 8.73 27.73 35.58
C THR A 508 8.02 27.49 36.91
N ASP A 509 8.62 27.83 38.06
CA ASP A 509 8.09 27.50 39.41
C ASP A 509 6.64 27.95 39.68
N HIS A 510 6.16 28.98 38.96
CA HIS A 510 4.82 29.53 39.09
C HIS A 510 4.14 29.77 37.73
N MET A 511 4.43 28.91 36.74
CA MET A 511 3.84 28.98 35.40
C MET A 511 2.93 27.77 35.14
N SER A 512 1.77 28.00 34.52
CA SER A 512 0.89 26.89 34.13
C SER A 512 1.39 26.20 32.86
N HIS A 513 1.18 24.88 32.78
CA HIS A 513 1.62 24.05 31.65
C HIS A 513 1.07 24.55 30.29
N VAL A 514 -0.18 25.03 30.28
CA VAL A 514 -0.83 25.57 29.07
C VAL A 514 -0.14 26.85 28.57
N ILE A 515 0.33 27.70 29.48
CA ILE A 515 0.97 28.97 29.12
C ILE A 515 2.41 28.71 28.68
N TYR A 516 3.11 27.83 29.39
CA TYR A 516 4.42 27.34 28.99
C TYR A 516 4.40 26.78 27.57
N GLY A 517 3.46 25.86 27.28
CA GLY A 517 3.31 25.24 25.96
C GLY A 517 3.17 26.23 24.81
N LYS A 518 2.47 27.35 25.01
CA LYS A 518 2.34 28.40 23.99
C LYS A 518 3.64 29.13 23.72
N PHE A 519 4.39 29.48 24.76
CA PHE A 519 5.63 30.23 24.61
C PHE A 519 6.77 29.36 24.06
N ILE A 520 6.90 28.11 24.51
CA ILE A 520 7.95 27.22 23.98
C ILE A 520 7.70 26.91 22.50
N ALA A 521 6.46 26.72 22.07
CA ALA A 521 6.11 26.56 20.66
C ALA A 521 6.48 27.81 19.84
N ALA A 522 6.16 29.00 20.35
CA ALA A 522 6.48 30.28 19.72
C ALA A 522 7.99 30.57 19.62
N VAL A 523 8.79 30.07 20.56
CA VAL A 523 10.26 30.16 20.56
C VAL A 523 10.86 29.18 19.54
N ARG A 524 10.37 27.93 19.52
CA ARG A 524 10.77 26.88 18.57
C ARG A 524 10.49 27.27 17.13
N GLU A 525 9.27 27.74 16.83
CA GLU A 525 8.86 28.17 15.49
C GLU A 525 9.80 29.25 14.92
N ARG A 526 10.33 30.13 15.80
CA ARG A 526 11.22 31.24 15.42
C ARG A 526 12.70 30.90 15.53
N LYS A 527 13.05 29.67 15.93
CA LYS A 527 14.43 29.21 16.15
C LYS A 527 15.23 30.12 17.08
N ILE A 528 14.60 30.61 18.15
CA ILE A 528 15.26 31.47 19.13
C ILE A 528 15.91 30.58 20.21
N PRO A 529 17.21 30.73 20.51
CA PRO A 529 17.86 30.00 21.61
C PRO A 529 17.11 30.23 22.94
N PHE A 530 16.98 29.18 23.75
CA PHE A 530 16.30 29.28 25.05
C PHE A 530 16.99 28.50 26.16
N GLY A 531 16.62 28.81 27.41
CA GLY A 531 17.09 28.13 28.62
C GLY A 531 16.17 28.37 29.81
N TYR A 532 16.51 27.83 30.97
CA TYR A 532 15.70 27.91 32.19
C TYR A 532 16.46 28.61 33.32
N LEU A 533 15.77 29.48 34.06
CA LEU A 533 16.33 30.14 35.25
C LEU A 533 15.85 29.40 36.50
N GLY A 534 16.77 29.04 37.38
CA GLY A 534 16.49 28.27 38.60
C GLY A 534 16.43 29.10 39.87
N SER A 535 16.71 30.39 39.77
CA SER A 535 16.81 31.29 40.93
C SER A 535 16.14 32.62 40.66
N ILE A 536 15.50 33.16 41.70
CA ILE A 536 15.00 34.53 41.74
C ILE A 536 16.03 35.52 42.30
N HIS A 537 17.20 35.03 42.73
CA HIS A 537 18.28 35.86 43.22
C HIS A 537 18.99 36.57 42.06
N ILE A 538 19.02 37.91 42.10
CA ILE A 538 19.45 38.74 40.97
C ILE A 538 20.91 38.45 40.57
N GLU A 539 21.82 38.25 41.51
CA GLU A 539 23.23 37.98 41.19
C GLU A 539 23.41 36.59 40.56
N SER A 540 22.68 35.58 41.03
CA SER A 540 22.68 34.24 40.43
C SER A 540 22.17 34.28 38.99
N VAL A 541 21.09 35.04 38.73
CA VAL A 541 20.56 35.23 37.38
C VAL A 541 21.57 35.93 36.48
N ILE A 542 22.25 36.97 36.97
CA ILE A 542 23.27 37.69 36.19
C ILE A 542 24.43 36.76 35.84
N LYS A 543 24.91 35.96 36.80
CA LYS A 543 25.98 34.98 36.57
C LYS A 543 25.58 33.94 35.52
N GLN A 544 24.39 33.34 35.69
CA GLN A 544 23.88 32.32 34.77
C GLN A 544 23.72 32.88 33.35
N VAL A 545 23.09 34.05 33.20
CA VAL A 545 22.89 34.69 31.88
C VAL A 545 24.22 35.09 31.24
N TYR A 546 25.20 35.49 32.04
CA TYR A 546 26.55 35.82 31.55
C TYR A 546 27.28 34.57 31.04
N GLU A 547 27.30 33.48 31.80
CA GLU A 547 27.90 32.22 31.35
C GLU A 547 27.26 31.71 30.07
N ASP A 548 25.93 31.71 30.02
CA ASP A 548 25.15 31.24 28.89
C ASP A 548 25.32 32.04 27.57
N LEU A 549 25.79 33.30 27.64
CA LEU A 549 25.89 34.20 26.48
C LEU A 549 27.30 34.71 26.19
N CYS A 550 28.19 34.64 27.18
CA CYS A 550 29.52 35.23 27.17
C CYS A 550 30.58 34.31 27.79
N GLY A 551 30.19 33.20 28.43
CA GLY A 551 31.11 32.13 28.80
C GLY A 551 31.58 31.39 27.55
N GLU A 552 32.85 31.00 27.52
CA GLU A 552 33.42 30.16 26.47
C GLU A 552 32.95 28.71 26.56
#